data_AF-A0A0K3BE56-F1
#
_entry.id   AF-A0A0K3BE56-F1
#
_cell.length_a   1.000
_cell.length_b   1.000
_cell.length_c   1.000
_cell.angle_alpha   90.00
_cell.angle_beta   90.00
_cell.angle_gamma   90.00
#
_symmetry.space_group_name_H-M   'P 1'
#
loop_
_entity.id
_entity.type
_entity.pdbx_description
1 polymer ?
#
loop_
_entity_poly.entity_id
_entity_poly.type
_entity_poly.pdbx_seq_one_letter_code
_entity_poly.pdbx_strand_id
1 'polypeptide(L)'
;MDASSKRWREVSPSRFAHERAGLDHVRDHLPDTAPFHAWSNLQFLALDGSVNEVDLLLIGPAGLFMVELKMWGGRVTGNGQAWRIENERRNRPNPLLLTNSKVQRLKSLLIKEAARVLGDRGRGLIPYFQAATFLHNPNVVSALDDVGRQWVYGLEGVRGNRLPLIVTDLLAKPAGDPSKALDASRSNQLANLVDGLGFLPSTANLTVGSVQIEDPEPHAEGARWQEYLGHNISSTSLRRRVRIFRPSRGASAEERKTVSRAAEREIHLMQGSRTRASPSRWTCTSTIPARH
;
A
#
# COMPACT_ATOMS: atom_id res chain seq x y z
N MET A 1 14.90 -8.55 13.68
CA MET A 1 14.00 -8.00 14.73
C MET A 1 13.10 -9.13 15.17
N ASP A 2 12.89 -9.32 16.47
CA ASP A 2 12.05 -10.43 16.95
C ASP A 2 10.58 -10.24 16.55
N ALA A 3 9.87 -11.32 16.25
CA ALA A 3 8.46 -11.27 15.85
C ALA A 3 7.53 -10.76 16.96
N SER A 4 7.92 -10.91 18.22
CA SER A 4 7.20 -10.39 19.39
C SER A 4 7.57 -8.94 19.76
N SER A 5 8.52 -8.34 19.03
CA SER A 5 8.95 -6.97 19.31
C SER A 5 7.81 -5.98 19.10
N LYS A 6 7.60 -5.08 20.07
CA LYS A 6 6.66 -3.97 19.96
C LYS A 6 7.01 -2.98 18.84
N ARG A 7 8.23 -3.07 18.27
CA ARG A 7 8.66 -2.27 17.12
C ARG A 7 8.13 -2.82 15.80
N TRP A 8 7.67 -4.06 15.74
CA TRP A 8 6.99 -4.62 14.57
C TRP A 8 5.50 -4.80 14.86
N ARG A 9 4.65 -4.06 14.15
CA ARG A 9 3.20 -4.12 14.32
C ARG A 9 2.57 -4.70 13.06
N GLU A 10 2.17 -5.96 13.12
CA GLU A 10 1.35 -6.54 12.06
C GLU A 10 -0.11 -6.10 12.27
N VAL A 11 -0.60 -5.19 11.41
CA VAL A 11 -1.98 -4.66 11.54
C VAL A 11 -3.01 -5.71 11.13
N SER A 12 -2.68 -6.52 10.14
CA SER A 12 -3.46 -7.69 9.76
C SER A 12 -2.54 -8.77 9.19
N PRO A 13 -2.81 -10.06 9.43
CA PRO A 13 -2.01 -11.12 8.82
C PRO A 13 -2.25 -11.16 7.31
N SER A 14 -1.18 -11.18 6.52
CA SER A 14 -1.31 -11.46 5.08
C SER A 14 -1.78 -12.91 4.88
N ARG A 15 -2.74 -13.12 3.98
CA ARG A 15 -3.19 -14.47 3.57
C ARG A 15 -2.20 -15.16 2.62
N PHE A 16 -1.34 -14.39 1.95
CA PHE A 16 -0.44 -14.88 0.92
C PHE A 16 0.91 -15.30 1.52
N ALA A 17 1.26 -16.58 1.41
CA ALA A 17 2.49 -17.12 1.99
C ALA A 17 3.77 -16.43 1.50
N HIS A 18 3.78 -16.01 0.23
CA HIS A 18 4.92 -15.31 -0.36
C HIS A 18 5.10 -13.89 0.21
N GLU A 19 4.00 -13.18 0.44
CA GLU A 19 4.02 -11.84 1.03
C GLU A 19 4.52 -11.90 2.49
N ARG A 20 4.01 -12.87 3.26
CA ARG A 20 4.52 -13.16 4.62
C ARG A 20 6.04 -13.42 4.59
N ALA A 21 6.51 -14.27 3.68
CA ALA A 21 7.95 -14.55 3.55
C ALA A 21 8.78 -13.31 3.20
N GLY A 22 8.27 -12.41 2.35
CA GLY A 22 8.94 -11.13 2.05
C GLY A 22 9.01 -10.21 3.27
N LEU A 23 7.92 -10.09 4.04
CA LEU A 23 7.89 -9.30 5.27
C LEU A 23 8.77 -9.88 6.37
N ASP A 24 8.73 -11.21 6.56
CA ASP A 24 9.60 -11.95 7.48
C ASP A 24 11.07 -11.72 7.12
N HIS A 25 11.43 -11.79 5.84
CA HIS A 25 12.80 -11.51 5.37
C HIS A 25 13.26 -10.12 5.81
N VAL A 26 12.43 -9.09 5.62
CA VAL A 26 12.76 -7.72 6.05
C VAL A 26 12.88 -7.66 7.58
N ARG A 27 11.90 -8.20 8.31
CA ARG A 27 11.89 -8.20 9.78
C ARG A 27 13.15 -8.85 10.35
N ASP A 28 13.51 -10.03 9.84
CA ASP A 28 14.61 -10.83 10.38
C ASP A 28 15.97 -10.13 10.23
N HIS A 29 16.15 -9.31 9.17
CA HIS A 29 17.36 -8.52 8.93
C HIS A 29 17.38 -7.14 9.61
N LEU A 30 16.25 -6.66 10.14
CA LEU A 30 16.19 -5.36 10.81
C LEU A 30 16.70 -5.43 12.26
N PRO A 31 17.47 -4.42 12.74
CA PRO A 31 17.82 -4.31 14.15
C PRO A 31 16.59 -4.06 15.05
N ASP A 32 16.52 -4.73 16.20
CA ASP A 32 15.47 -4.50 17.20
C ASP A 32 15.85 -3.36 18.17
N THR A 33 16.11 -2.17 17.62
CA THR A 33 16.56 -1.00 18.39
C THR A 33 16.03 0.28 17.76
N ALA A 34 16.22 1.42 18.44
CA ALA A 34 15.89 2.70 17.83
C ALA A 34 16.81 2.97 16.61
N PRO A 35 16.33 3.61 15.54
CA PRO A 35 15.01 4.24 15.41
C PRO A 35 13.92 3.33 14.81
N PHE A 36 14.17 2.02 14.70
CA PHE A 36 13.31 1.12 13.94
C PHE A 36 11.93 0.98 14.56
N HIS A 37 10.91 1.18 13.72
CA HIS A 37 9.51 0.82 13.94
C HIS A 37 8.89 0.45 12.59
N ALA A 38 8.05 -0.56 12.55
CA ALA A 38 7.43 -1.04 11.32
C ALA A 38 5.95 -1.37 11.56
N TRP A 39 5.15 -1.12 10.53
CA TRP A 39 3.76 -1.54 10.43
C TRP A 39 3.58 -2.29 9.11
N SER A 40 3.05 -3.50 9.16
CA SER A 40 2.78 -4.29 7.96
C SER A 40 1.29 -4.50 7.70
N ASN A 41 0.94 -4.68 6.44
CA ASN A 41 -0.41 -5.03 5.97
C ASN A 41 -1.48 -4.07 6.49
N LEU A 42 -1.22 -2.77 6.35
CA LEU A 42 -2.08 -1.71 6.88
C LEU A 42 -2.88 -1.05 5.76
N GLN A 43 -4.02 -0.48 6.15
CA GLN A 43 -4.82 0.37 5.29
C GLN A 43 -5.05 1.72 5.96
N PHE A 44 -5.02 2.80 5.17
CA PHE A 44 -5.43 4.12 5.65
C PHE A 44 -6.38 4.81 4.67
N LEU A 45 -7.28 5.63 5.24
CA LEU A 45 -8.15 6.53 4.50
C LEU A 45 -7.46 7.89 4.39
N ALA A 46 -7.13 8.30 3.17
CA ALA A 46 -6.52 9.60 2.90
C ALA A 46 -7.54 10.75 3.01
N LEU A 47 -7.03 11.98 2.97
CA LEU A 47 -7.86 13.19 3.09
C LEU A 47 -8.84 13.36 1.92
N ASP A 48 -8.46 12.90 0.73
CA ASP A 48 -9.31 12.87 -0.47
C ASP A 48 -10.40 11.78 -0.40
N GLY A 49 -10.33 10.88 0.58
CA GLY A 49 -11.23 9.74 0.73
C GLY A 49 -10.76 8.47 0.00
N SER A 50 -9.59 8.49 -0.63
CA SER A 50 -8.99 7.28 -1.21
C SER A 50 -8.53 6.32 -0.10
N VAL A 51 -8.74 5.03 -0.35
CA VAL A 51 -8.29 3.94 0.51
C VAL A 51 -6.95 3.48 -0.01
N ASN A 52 -5.94 3.46 0.85
CA ASN A 52 -4.58 3.15 0.45
C ASN A 52 -4.09 1.97 1.27
N GLU A 53 -3.74 0.89 0.59
CA GLU A 53 -3.09 -0.26 1.19
C GLU A 53 -1.58 -0.12 1.14
N VAL A 54 -0.93 -0.57 2.20
CA VAL A 54 0.51 -0.50 2.38
C VAL A 54 0.99 -1.83 2.96
N ASP A 55 1.87 -2.49 2.21
CA ASP A 55 2.46 -3.76 2.63
C ASP A 55 3.40 -3.55 3.81
N LEU A 56 4.26 -2.52 3.72
CA LEU A 56 5.19 -2.15 4.80
C LEU A 56 5.38 -0.63 4.90
N LEU A 57 5.17 -0.08 6.10
CA LEU A 57 5.57 1.25 6.52
C LEU A 57 6.67 1.11 7.58
N LEU A 58 7.80 1.78 7.41
CA LEU A 58 8.96 1.63 8.30
C LEU A 58 9.64 2.95 8.63
N ILE A 59 9.92 3.19 9.91
CA ILE A 59 10.84 4.21 10.39
C ILE A 59 12.23 3.58 10.46
N GLY A 60 13.21 4.22 9.81
CA GLY A 60 14.61 3.83 9.82
C GLY A 60 15.53 5.04 10.05
N PRO A 61 16.87 4.86 10.06
CA PRO A 61 17.81 5.92 10.43
C PRO A 61 17.71 7.18 9.56
N ALA A 62 17.44 7.00 8.27
CA ALA A 62 17.35 8.09 7.30
C ALA A 62 15.93 8.69 7.15
N GLY A 63 14.89 8.12 7.77
CA GLY A 63 13.53 8.66 7.70
C GLY A 63 12.43 7.59 7.73
N LEU A 64 11.32 7.90 7.06
CA LEU A 64 10.14 7.03 6.91
C LEU A 64 10.15 6.41 5.50
N PHE A 65 9.75 5.15 5.39
CA PHE A 65 9.77 4.38 4.16
C PHE A 65 8.43 3.67 3.97
N MET A 66 7.89 3.71 2.78
CA MET A 66 6.74 2.91 2.36
C MET A 66 7.23 1.94 1.28
N VAL A 67 7.13 0.65 1.55
CA VAL A 67 7.65 -0.40 0.68
C VAL A 67 6.47 -1.21 0.15
N GLU A 68 6.38 -1.29 -1.17
CA GLU A 68 5.45 -2.16 -1.90
C GLU A 68 6.18 -3.47 -2.26
N LEU A 69 5.58 -4.61 -1.92
CA LEU A 69 6.13 -5.93 -2.13
C LEU A 69 5.57 -6.55 -3.41
N LYS A 70 6.43 -7.00 -4.33
CA LYS A 70 5.99 -7.76 -5.51
C LYS A 70 6.76 -9.08 -5.63
N MET A 71 6.02 -10.19 -5.79
CA MET A 71 6.55 -11.55 -5.93
C MET A 71 6.83 -11.93 -7.41
N TRP A 72 7.18 -10.97 -8.25
CA TRP A 72 7.42 -11.21 -9.67
C TRP A 72 8.69 -12.02 -9.90
N GLY A 73 8.57 -13.14 -10.63
CA GLY A 73 9.69 -14.02 -10.98
C GLY A 73 10.18 -13.82 -12.41
N GLY A 74 11.34 -14.40 -12.73
CA GLY A 74 11.94 -14.32 -14.05
C GLY A 74 12.54 -12.95 -14.35
N ARG A 75 12.77 -12.68 -15.64
CA ARG A 75 13.38 -11.42 -16.09
C ARG A 75 12.37 -10.26 -16.08
N VAL A 76 12.72 -9.18 -15.38
CA VAL A 76 11.94 -7.94 -15.36
C VAL A 76 12.66 -6.87 -16.18
N THR A 77 12.01 -6.36 -17.21
CA THR A 77 12.54 -5.30 -18.11
C THR A 77 11.59 -4.11 -18.13
N GLY A 78 12.07 -2.91 -18.49
CA GLY A 78 11.20 -1.74 -18.57
C GLY A 78 11.88 -0.45 -18.14
N ASN A 79 11.06 0.58 -18.00
CA ASN A 79 11.47 1.96 -17.73
C ASN A 79 10.68 2.58 -16.57
N GLY A 80 10.81 3.89 -16.40
CA GLY A 80 10.12 4.64 -15.35
C GLY A 80 8.58 4.57 -15.38
N GLN A 81 7.97 4.22 -16.52
CA GLN A 81 6.51 4.20 -16.68
C GLN A 81 5.91 2.80 -16.60
N ALA A 82 6.51 1.84 -17.31
CA ALA A 82 5.95 0.51 -17.44
C ALA A 82 7.03 -0.58 -17.50
N TRP A 83 6.72 -1.70 -16.88
CA TRP A 83 7.56 -2.89 -16.79
C TRP A 83 6.91 -4.06 -17.52
N ARG A 84 7.75 -4.93 -18.06
CA ARG A 84 7.39 -6.21 -18.65
C ARG A 84 8.05 -7.31 -17.83
N ILE A 85 7.22 -8.20 -17.31
CA ILE A 85 7.62 -9.34 -16.50
C ILE A 85 7.62 -10.56 -17.42
N GLU A 86 8.68 -11.36 -17.36
CA GLU A 86 8.77 -12.61 -18.11
C GLU A 86 7.55 -13.50 -17.79
N ASN A 87 6.98 -14.12 -18.83
CA ASN A 87 5.75 -14.93 -18.76
C ASN A 87 4.44 -14.17 -18.45
N GLU A 88 4.47 -12.85 -18.24
CA GLU A 88 3.25 -12.04 -18.22
C GLU A 88 2.93 -11.49 -19.62
N ARG A 89 1.65 -11.57 -20.01
CA ARG A 89 1.19 -11.09 -21.32
C ARG A 89 1.05 -9.58 -21.40
N ARG A 90 0.91 -8.89 -20.27
CA ARG A 90 0.64 -7.46 -20.20
C ARG A 90 1.76 -6.75 -19.48
N ASN A 91 2.07 -5.55 -19.95
CA ASN A 91 2.92 -4.64 -19.21
C ASN A 91 2.19 -4.18 -17.96
N ARG A 92 2.96 -3.97 -16.89
CA ARG A 92 2.49 -3.40 -15.63
C ARG A 92 3.01 -1.97 -15.52
N PRO A 93 2.24 -1.03 -14.96
CA PRO A 93 2.82 0.25 -14.52
C PRO A 93 3.97 0.00 -13.54
N ASN A 94 4.93 0.92 -13.51
CA ASN A 94 5.97 0.91 -12.49
C ASN A 94 5.33 1.07 -11.08
N PRO A 95 5.46 0.10 -10.15
CA PRO A 95 4.83 0.16 -8.82
C PRO A 95 5.21 1.40 -8.01
N LEU A 96 6.39 1.96 -8.27
CA LEU A 96 6.86 3.15 -7.57
C LEU A 96 5.93 4.36 -7.78
N LEU A 97 5.24 4.44 -8.93
CA LEU A 97 4.33 5.55 -9.24
C LEU A 97 3.15 5.59 -8.26
N LEU A 98 2.47 4.45 -8.07
CA LEU A 98 1.36 4.39 -7.11
C LEU A 98 1.87 4.53 -5.67
N THR A 99 2.99 3.87 -5.35
CA THR A 99 3.57 3.94 -4.00
C THR A 99 3.96 5.37 -3.62
N ASN A 100 4.49 6.16 -4.55
CA ASN A 100 4.75 7.59 -4.33
C ASN A 100 3.46 8.37 -4.04
N SER A 101 2.37 8.12 -4.76
CA SER A 101 1.08 8.74 -4.49
C SER A 101 0.57 8.38 -3.09
N LYS A 102 0.68 7.11 -2.67
CA LYS A 102 0.36 6.67 -1.30
C LYS A 102 1.20 7.40 -0.25
N VAL A 103 2.51 7.57 -0.49
CA VAL A 103 3.42 8.34 0.38
C VAL A 103 2.95 9.78 0.53
N GLN A 104 2.62 10.49 -0.56
CA GLN A 104 2.16 11.89 -0.46
C GLN A 104 0.83 12.01 0.29
N ARG A 105 -0.10 11.07 0.08
CA ARG A 105 -1.37 11.00 0.80
C ARG A 105 -1.16 10.78 2.30
N LEU A 106 -0.32 9.82 2.68
CA LEU A 106 -0.05 9.53 4.09
C LEU A 106 0.75 10.66 4.75
N LYS A 107 1.72 11.25 4.04
CA LYS A 107 2.47 12.42 4.52
C LYS A 107 1.54 13.59 4.84
N SER A 108 0.59 13.87 3.96
CA SER A 108 -0.42 14.93 4.18
C SER A 108 -1.28 14.66 5.41
N LEU A 109 -1.66 13.40 5.62
CA LEU A 109 -2.41 12.96 6.79
C LEU A 109 -1.58 13.11 8.08
N LEU A 110 -0.32 12.69 8.07
CA LEU A 110 0.61 12.83 9.19
C LEU A 110 0.85 14.30 9.55
N ILE A 111 1.02 15.18 8.57
CA ILE A 111 1.19 16.62 8.81
C ILE A 111 -0.07 17.21 9.49
N LYS A 112 -1.26 16.85 9.00
CA LYS A 112 -2.52 17.31 9.60
C LYS A 112 -2.67 16.81 11.03
N GLU A 113 -2.36 15.54 11.26
CA GLU A 113 -2.43 14.95 12.59
C GLU A 113 -1.39 15.58 13.52
N ALA A 114 -0.14 15.74 13.09
CA ALA A 114 0.91 16.37 13.87
C ALA A 114 0.53 17.80 14.28
N ALA A 115 -0.05 18.58 13.38
CA ALA A 115 -0.55 19.92 13.71
C ALA A 115 -1.68 19.87 14.77
N ARG A 116 -2.55 18.86 14.70
CA ARG A 116 -3.66 18.67 15.66
C ARG A 116 -3.18 18.29 17.06
N VAL A 117 -2.23 17.36 17.18
CA VAL A 117 -1.76 16.85 18.48
C VAL A 117 -0.57 17.61 19.07
N LEU A 118 0.28 18.22 18.23
CA LEU A 118 1.56 18.82 18.66
C LEU A 118 1.67 20.32 18.34
N GLY A 119 0.67 20.91 17.66
CA GLY A 119 0.71 22.29 17.19
C GLY A 119 1.81 22.52 16.15
N ASP A 120 2.35 23.74 16.09
CA ASP A 120 3.36 24.15 15.09
C ASP A 120 4.65 23.32 15.14
N ARG A 121 4.98 22.76 16.31
CA ARG A 121 6.15 21.89 16.48
C ARG A 121 6.01 20.54 15.77
N GLY A 122 4.79 20.12 15.44
CA GLY A 122 4.51 18.82 14.83
C GLY A 122 5.03 18.68 13.40
N ARG A 123 5.11 19.77 12.62
CA ARG A 123 5.57 19.70 11.23
C ARG A 123 7.04 19.26 11.11
N GLY A 124 7.90 19.69 12.04
CA GLY A 124 9.32 19.32 12.06
C GLY A 124 9.58 17.86 12.47
N LEU A 125 8.56 17.15 12.95
CA LEU A 125 8.66 15.73 13.32
C LEU A 125 8.65 14.82 12.08
N ILE A 126 7.98 15.23 11.00
CA ILE A 126 7.82 14.39 9.81
C ILE A 126 9.13 14.39 9.00
N PRO A 127 9.85 13.25 8.94
CA PRO A 127 11.15 13.20 8.29
C PRO A 127 11.00 13.11 6.77
N TYR A 128 12.12 12.85 6.10
CA TYR A 128 12.09 12.34 4.73
C TYR A 128 11.17 11.11 4.65
N PHE A 129 10.33 11.04 3.61
CA PHE A 129 9.39 9.94 3.40
C PHE A 129 9.55 9.41 1.97
N GLN A 130 10.04 8.18 1.86
CA GLN A 130 10.43 7.55 0.60
C GLN A 130 9.54 6.36 0.24
N ALA A 131 9.14 6.27 -1.02
CA ALA A 131 8.54 5.07 -1.60
C ALA A 131 9.62 4.11 -2.12
N ALA A 132 9.42 2.81 -1.99
CA ALA A 132 10.29 1.81 -2.58
C ALA A 132 9.50 0.59 -3.08
N THR A 133 10.05 -0.10 -4.08
CA THR A 133 9.53 -1.38 -4.57
C THR A 133 10.48 -2.49 -4.16
N PHE A 134 9.96 -3.54 -3.52
CA PHE A 134 10.73 -4.69 -3.09
C PHE A 134 10.35 -5.93 -3.91
N LEU A 135 11.26 -6.37 -4.78
CA LEU A 135 11.14 -7.60 -5.55
C LEU A 135 11.71 -8.75 -4.73
N HIS A 136 10.82 -9.50 -4.09
CA HIS A 136 11.17 -10.51 -3.07
C HIS A 136 11.11 -11.95 -3.60
N ASN A 137 11.00 -12.13 -4.92
CA ASN A 137 11.17 -13.44 -5.53
C ASN A 137 12.67 -13.74 -5.69
N PRO A 138 13.20 -14.85 -5.14
CA PRO A 138 14.64 -15.17 -5.24
C PRO A 138 15.11 -15.40 -6.67
N ASN A 139 14.19 -15.73 -7.60
CA ASN A 139 14.49 -15.98 -9.01
C ASN A 139 14.24 -14.74 -9.90
N VAL A 140 14.02 -13.57 -9.33
CA VAL A 140 13.89 -12.33 -10.11
C VAL A 140 15.24 -11.90 -10.66
N VAL A 141 15.28 -11.51 -11.93
CA VAL A 141 16.45 -10.90 -12.55
C VAL A 141 16.06 -9.54 -13.09
N SER A 142 16.54 -8.48 -12.43
CA SER A 142 16.31 -7.11 -12.88
C SER A 142 17.16 -6.78 -14.11
N ALA A 143 16.48 -6.35 -15.16
CA ALA A 143 17.03 -5.74 -16.35
C ALA A 143 16.24 -4.48 -16.72
N LEU A 144 15.79 -3.78 -15.69
CA LEU A 144 15.23 -2.43 -15.78
C LEU A 144 16.33 -1.45 -16.22
N ASP A 145 15.93 -0.43 -16.98
CA ASP A 145 16.81 0.70 -17.24
C ASP A 145 17.10 1.51 -15.95
N ASP A 146 17.98 2.49 -16.05
CA ASP A 146 18.40 3.27 -14.88
C ASP A 146 17.26 4.05 -14.22
N VAL A 147 16.21 4.41 -14.98
CA VAL A 147 15.04 5.14 -14.47
C VAL A 147 14.05 4.19 -13.80
N GLY A 148 13.74 3.07 -14.45
CA GLY A 148 12.85 2.03 -13.94
C GLY A 148 13.40 1.34 -12.70
N ARG A 149 14.73 1.26 -12.56
CA ARG A 149 15.39 0.65 -11.40
C ARG A 149 15.48 1.56 -10.18
N GLN A 150 15.14 2.85 -10.28
CA GLN A 150 15.21 3.74 -9.12
C GLN A 150 14.29 3.27 -7.99
N TRP A 151 14.82 3.23 -6.77
CA TRP A 151 14.12 2.78 -5.58
C TRP A 151 13.52 1.37 -5.67
N VAL A 152 14.18 0.50 -6.46
CA VAL A 152 13.85 -0.93 -6.55
C VAL A 152 14.92 -1.73 -5.83
N TYR A 153 14.52 -2.60 -4.92
CA TYR A 153 15.40 -3.38 -4.07
C TYR A 153 15.07 -4.87 -4.12
N GLY A 154 16.07 -5.70 -3.87
CA GLY A 154 15.98 -7.15 -3.80
C GLY A 154 16.30 -7.69 -2.41
N LEU A 155 16.27 -9.02 -2.30
CA LEU A 155 16.54 -9.76 -1.07
C LEU A 155 17.99 -9.58 -0.60
N GLU A 156 18.17 -9.57 0.72
CA GLU A 156 19.48 -9.74 1.36
C GLU A 156 20.07 -11.13 1.02
N GLY A 157 21.39 -11.22 0.86
CA GLY A 157 22.10 -12.48 0.66
C GLY A 157 21.87 -13.18 -0.70
N VAL A 158 20.94 -12.70 -1.54
CA VAL A 158 20.69 -13.27 -2.87
C VAL A 158 21.58 -12.59 -3.90
N ARG A 159 22.44 -13.38 -4.55
CA ARG A 159 23.29 -12.93 -5.65
C ARG A 159 22.58 -13.15 -6.99
N GLY A 160 22.66 -12.18 -7.91
CA GLY A 160 22.22 -12.33 -9.31
C GLY A 160 20.95 -11.60 -9.71
N ASN A 161 20.17 -11.06 -8.76
CA ASN A 161 18.97 -10.27 -9.07
C ASN A 161 19.28 -8.86 -9.63
N ARG A 162 20.54 -8.40 -9.55
CA ARG A 162 21.04 -7.09 -10.00
C ARG A 162 20.33 -5.88 -9.36
N LEU A 163 19.90 -6.04 -8.11
CA LEU A 163 19.25 -4.99 -7.33
C LEU A 163 20.06 -4.70 -6.05
N PRO A 164 20.01 -3.46 -5.54
CA PRO A 164 20.47 -3.16 -4.19
C PRO A 164 19.61 -3.90 -3.14
N LEU A 165 20.15 -4.08 -1.94
CA LEU A 165 19.56 -4.87 -0.88
C LEU A 165 18.55 -4.05 -0.05
N ILE A 166 17.37 -4.62 0.20
CA ILE A 166 16.25 -3.89 0.82
C ILE A 166 16.56 -3.34 2.21
N VAL A 167 17.29 -4.06 3.06
CA VAL A 167 17.63 -3.58 4.41
C VAL A 167 18.95 -2.82 4.38
N THR A 168 20.01 -3.42 3.85
CA THR A 168 21.36 -2.87 3.91
C THR A 168 21.50 -1.56 3.13
N ASP A 169 20.94 -1.48 1.92
CA ASP A 169 21.11 -0.31 1.03
C ASP A 169 19.98 0.73 1.15
N LEU A 170 18.89 0.42 1.86
CA LEU A 170 17.76 1.33 2.09
C LEU A 170 17.38 1.47 3.56
N LEU A 171 16.76 0.45 4.15
CA LEU A 171 16.00 0.63 5.41
C LEU A 171 16.90 0.86 6.63
N ALA A 172 18.09 0.25 6.65
CA ALA A 172 19.10 0.42 7.69
C ALA A 172 20.21 1.41 7.29
N LYS A 173 20.14 1.99 6.09
CA LYS A 173 21.13 2.96 5.62
C LYS A 173 21.13 4.20 6.53
N PRO A 174 22.29 4.64 7.03
CA PRO A 174 22.38 5.87 7.80
C PRO A 174 21.85 7.08 7.03
N ALA A 175 21.37 8.09 7.75
CA ALA A 175 21.03 9.38 7.14
C ALA A 175 22.27 9.96 6.46
N GLY A 176 22.13 10.42 5.20
CA GLY A 176 23.23 11.08 4.51
C GLY A 176 23.68 12.39 5.19
N ASP A 177 22.77 13.01 5.94
CA ASP A 177 23.03 14.16 6.80
C ASP A 177 22.75 13.76 8.25
N PRO A 178 23.79 13.66 9.12
CA PRO A 178 23.63 13.27 10.52
C PRO A 178 22.66 14.15 11.31
N SER A 179 22.49 15.43 10.95
CA SER A 179 21.54 16.33 11.61
C SER A 179 20.07 15.95 11.36
N LYS A 180 19.82 15.17 10.30
CA LYS A 180 18.49 14.66 9.93
C LYS A 180 18.25 13.23 10.43
N ALA A 181 19.25 12.59 11.04
CA ALA A 181 19.09 11.25 11.60
C ALA A 181 17.99 11.24 12.68
N LEU A 182 17.20 10.17 12.69
CA LEU A 182 16.20 9.96 13.73
C LEU A 182 16.85 9.33 14.96
N ASP A 183 16.79 10.05 16.08
CA ASP A 183 17.13 9.50 17.39
C ASP A 183 15.96 8.69 17.99
N ALA A 184 16.19 8.11 19.17
CA ALA A 184 15.19 7.31 19.88
C ALA A 184 13.94 8.11 20.29
N SER A 185 14.10 9.38 20.66
CA SER A 185 12.98 10.24 21.09
C SER A 185 12.07 10.58 19.91
N ARG A 186 12.68 11.08 18.82
CA ARG A 186 11.96 11.47 17.59
C ARG A 186 11.30 10.29 16.91
N SER A 187 11.99 9.14 16.83
CA SER A 187 11.40 7.93 16.25
C SER A 187 10.21 7.40 17.07
N ASN A 188 10.27 7.44 18.40
CA ASN A 188 9.13 7.06 19.26
C ASN A 188 7.96 8.06 19.15
N GLN A 189 8.23 9.37 19.10
CA GLN A 189 7.18 10.38 18.87
C GLN A 189 6.50 10.19 17.52
N LEU A 190 7.28 9.93 16.47
CA LEU A 190 6.74 9.64 15.14
C LEU A 190 5.94 8.33 15.13
N ALA A 191 6.41 7.28 15.81
CA ALA A 191 5.68 6.03 15.92
C ALA A 191 4.32 6.21 16.64
N ASN A 192 4.28 6.97 17.73
CA ASN A 192 3.03 7.30 18.42
C ASN A 192 2.07 8.11 17.53
N LEU A 193 2.60 9.03 16.72
CA LEU A 193 1.80 9.78 15.76
C LEU A 193 1.20 8.88 14.68
N VAL A 194 2.01 7.95 14.16
CA VAL A 194 1.60 6.94 13.17
C VAL A 194 0.51 6.02 13.77
N ASP A 195 0.70 5.52 14.99
CA ASP A 195 -0.29 4.72 15.71
C ASP A 195 -1.61 5.49 15.92
N GLY A 196 -1.52 6.79 16.23
CA GLY A 196 -2.67 7.68 16.41
C GLY A 196 -3.52 7.90 15.16
N LEU A 197 -3.02 7.56 13.96
CA LEU A 197 -3.82 7.67 12.73
C LEU A 197 -4.98 6.69 12.69
N GLY A 198 -4.90 5.57 13.42
CA GLY A 198 -5.93 4.53 13.46
C GLY A 198 -6.01 3.75 12.14
N PHE A 199 -4.95 3.02 11.81
CA PHE A 199 -4.93 2.17 10.62
C PHE A 199 -6.00 1.08 10.68
N LEU A 200 -6.57 0.78 9.52
CA LEU A 200 -7.52 -0.29 9.33
C LEU A 200 -6.78 -1.56 8.85
N PRO A 201 -7.34 -2.76 9.09
CA PRO A 201 -6.89 -3.98 8.43
C PRO A 201 -6.90 -3.83 6.89
N SER A 202 -5.96 -4.48 6.20
CA SER A 202 -5.90 -4.51 4.72
C SER A 202 -7.19 -5.09 4.10
N THR A 203 -7.56 -4.58 2.92
CA THR A 203 -8.68 -5.11 2.12
C THR A 203 -8.28 -6.32 1.25
N ALA A 204 -7.08 -6.86 1.39
CA ALA A 204 -6.73 -8.18 0.88
C ALA A 204 -7.72 -9.26 1.39
N ASN A 205 -8.36 -9.05 2.53
CA ASN A 205 -9.41 -9.92 3.08
C ASN A 205 -10.84 -9.45 2.78
N LEU A 206 -11.02 -8.44 1.94
CA LEU A 206 -12.33 -7.85 1.68
C LEU A 206 -13.14 -8.72 0.74
N THR A 207 -14.29 -9.16 1.25
CA THR A 207 -15.38 -9.71 0.46
C THR A 207 -16.48 -8.66 0.38
N VAL A 208 -16.95 -8.35 -0.83
CA VAL A 208 -18.07 -7.44 -1.06
C VAL A 208 -19.21 -8.24 -1.68
N GLY A 209 -20.28 -8.46 -0.90
CA GLY A 209 -21.36 -9.37 -1.31
C GLY A 209 -20.83 -10.78 -1.53
N SER A 210 -20.96 -11.31 -2.75
CA SER A 210 -20.43 -12.63 -3.14
C SER A 210 -19.10 -12.55 -3.89
N VAL A 211 -18.42 -11.40 -3.87
CA VAL A 211 -17.18 -11.17 -4.62
C VAL A 211 -16.01 -11.02 -3.67
N GLN A 212 -15.01 -11.89 -3.82
CA GLN A 212 -13.73 -11.80 -3.13
C GLN A 212 -12.77 -10.96 -3.99
N ILE A 213 -12.17 -9.93 -3.38
CA ILE A 213 -11.18 -9.11 -4.06
C ILE A 213 -9.89 -9.91 -4.27
N GLU A 214 -9.36 -9.86 -5.49
CA GLU A 214 -8.17 -10.60 -5.91
C GLU A 214 -6.90 -9.81 -5.66
N ASP A 215 -6.95 -8.53 -6.02
CA ASP A 215 -5.85 -7.59 -5.90
C ASP A 215 -6.28 -6.46 -4.95
N PRO A 216 -5.57 -6.24 -3.83
CA PRO A 216 -5.81 -5.10 -2.96
C PRO A 216 -5.50 -3.75 -3.62
N GLU A 217 -4.78 -3.73 -4.75
CA GLU A 217 -4.51 -2.52 -5.52
C GLU A 217 -5.73 -2.18 -6.41
N PRO A 218 -6.26 -0.94 -6.35
CA PRO A 218 -7.39 -0.56 -7.16
C PRO A 218 -7.00 -0.60 -8.65
N HIS A 219 -7.82 -1.27 -9.46
CA HIS A 219 -7.70 -1.28 -10.91
C HIS A 219 -7.91 0.10 -11.53
N ALA A 220 -8.77 0.91 -10.90
CA ALA A 220 -8.99 2.30 -11.25
C ALA A 220 -9.44 3.08 -10.01
N GLU A 221 -9.11 4.36 -9.96
CA GLU A 221 -9.57 5.27 -8.91
C GLU A 221 -10.07 6.59 -9.50
N GLY A 222 -11.06 7.17 -8.83
CA GLY A 222 -11.53 8.53 -9.05
C GLY A 222 -11.66 9.25 -7.71
N ALA A 223 -12.09 10.51 -7.75
CA ALA A 223 -12.08 11.38 -6.57
C ALA A 223 -12.70 10.75 -5.30
N ARG A 224 -13.70 9.87 -5.45
CA ARG A 224 -14.52 9.32 -4.35
C ARG A 224 -14.82 7.82 -4.48
N TRP A 225 -14.19 7.17 -5.43
CA TRP A 225 -14.44 5.78 -5.72
C TRP A 225 -13.15 5.07 -6.08
N GLN A 226 -13.08 3.81 -5.70
CA GLN A 226 -12.03 2.90 -6.11
C GLN A 226 -12.67 1.64 -6.64
N GLU A 227 -12.09 1.13 -7.72
CA GLU A 227 -12.58 -0.04 -8.38
C GLU A 227 -11.55 -1.15 -8.29
N TYR A 228 -12.03 -2.33 -7.90
CA TYR A 228 -11.22 -3.51 -7.67
C TYR A 228 -11.66 -4.64 -8.59
N LEU A 229 -10.72 -5.52 -8.89
CA LEU A 229 -10.99 -6.79 -9.56
C LEU A 229 -11.15 -7.89 -8.51
N GLY A 230 -12.15 -8.74 -8.72
CA GLY A 230 -12.44 -9.87 -7.85
C GLY A 230 -13.04 -11.04 -8.62
N HIS A 231 -13.32 -12.12 -7.91
CA HIS A 231 -14.09 -13.25 -8.43
C HIS A 231 -15.25 -13.61 -7.51
N ASN A 232 -16.24 -14.31 -8.05
CA ASN A 232 -17.31 -14.83 -7.21
C ASN A 232 -16.77 -15.94 -6.29
N ILE A 233 -17.12 -15.90 -5.02
CA ILE A 233 -16.69 -16.92 -4.04
C ILE A 233 -17.13 -18.32 -4.47
N SER A 234 -18.30 -18.46 -5.11
CA SER A 234 -18.79 -19.75 -5.59
C SER A 234 -18.14 -20.21 -6.91
N SER A 235 -17.42 -19.33 -7.61
CA SER A 235 -16.72 -19.67 -8.85
C SER A 235 -15.64 -18.64 -9.20
N THR A 236 -14.39 -19.07 -9.10
CA THR A 236 -13.19 -18.27 -9.40
C THR A 236 -13.07 -17.91 -10.88
N SER A 237 -13.75 -18.63 -11.78
CA SER A 237 -13.79 -18.31 -13.22
C SER A 237 -14.65 -17.07 -13.51
N LEU A 238 -15.54 -16.69 -12.58
CA LEU A 238 -16.43 -15.55 -12.76
C LEU A 238 -15.82 -14.27 -12.18
N ARG A 239 -14.99 -13.60 -12.97
CA ARG A 239 -14.39 -12.29 -12.62
C ARG A 239 -15.45 -11.19 -12.55
N ARG A 240 -15.30 -10.28 -11.60
CA ARG A 240 -16.19 -9.14 -11.33
C ARG A 240 -15.37 -7.86 -11.07
N ARG A 241 -15.94 -6.71 -11.40
CA ARG A 241 -15.45 -5.39 -10.98
C ARG A 241 -16.30 -4.91 -9.80
N VAL A 242 -15.66 -4.46 -8.73
CA VAL A 242 -16.32 -3.94 -7.53
C VAL A 242 -15.92 -2.49 -7.37
N ARG A 243 -16.89 -1.58 -7.43
CA ARG A 243 -16.63 -0.16 -7.15
C ARG A 243 -17.09 0.19 -5.74
N ILE A 244 -16.16 0.69 -4.94
CA ILE A 244 -16.36 1.09 -3.55
C ILE A 244 -16.37 2.61 -3.50
N PHE A 245 -17.45 3.18 -2.97
CA PHE A 245 -17.58 4.61 -2.70
C PHE A 245 -17.38 4.85 -1.20
N ARG A 246 -16.47 5.76 -0.83
CA ARG A 246 -16.25 6.12 0.59
C ARG A 246 -16.20 7.65 0.76
N PRO A 247 -16.85 8.19 1.80
CA PRO A 247 -16.70 9.59 2.14
C PRO A 247 -15.30 9.91 2.69
N SER A 248 -14.87 11.17 2.63
CA SER A 248 -13.59 11.61 3.21
C SER A 248 -13.59 11.40 4.73
N ARG A 249 -12.38 11.27 5.28
CA ARG A 249 -12.20 11.32 6.73
C ARG A 249 -12.70 12.68 7.26
N GLY A 250 -13.69 12.64 8.15
CA GLY A 250 -14.33 13.84 8.70
C GLY A 250 -15.43 14.46 7.83
N ALA A 251 -15.91 13.74 6.81
CA ALA A 251 -16.96 14.22 5.91
C ALA A 251 -18.24 14.67 6.66
N SER A 252 -18.82 15.78 6.18
CA SER A 252 -20.09 16.31 6.67
C SER A 252 -21.26 15.37 6.35
N ALA A 253 -22.40 15.56 7.03
CA ALA A 253 -23.60 14.76 6.75
C ALA A 253 -24.07 14.91 5.29
N GLU A 254 -23.93 16.10 4.70
CA GLU A 254 -24.32 16.37 3.32
C GLU A 254 -23.39 15.69 2.31
N GLU A 255 -22.10 15.66 2.60
CA GLU A 255 -21.11 14.96 1.79
C GLU A 255 -21.36 13.45 1.81
N ARG A 256 -21.71 12.86 2.97
CA ARG A 256 -22.08 11.45 3.07
C ARG A 256 -23.32 11.12 2.25
N LYS A 257 -24.36 11.98 2.29
CA LYS A 257 -25.54 11.84 1.44
C LYS A 257 -25.20 11.92 -0.04
N THR A 258 -24.31 12.84 -0.43
CA THR A 258 -23.85 12.98 -1.82
C THR A 258 -23.15 11.72 -2.33
N VAL A 259 -22.27 11.12 -1.51
CA VAL A 259 -21.59 9.85 -1.83
C VAL A 259 -22.60 8.70 -1.96
N SER A 260 -23.60 8.62 -1.07
CA SER A 260 -24.68 7.61 -1.17
C SER A 260 -25.46 7.74 -2.47
N ARG A 261 -25.92 8.96 -2.81
CA ARG A 261 -26.63 9.23 -4.08
C ARG A 261 -25.78 8.88 -5.31
N ALA A 262 -24.47 9.11 -5.26
CA ALA A 262 -23.57 8.74 -6.35
C ALA A 262 -23.48 7.21 -6.52
N ALA A 263 -23.39 6.46 -5.42
CA ALA A 263 -23.41 5.01 -5.45
C ALA A 263 -24.75 4.46 -5.99
N GLU A 264 -25.88 5.03 -5.55
CA GLU A 264 -27.23 4.66 -6.01
C GLU A 264 -27.43 4.89 -7.51
N ARG A 265 -26.96 6.03 -8.03
CA ARG A 265 -27.00 6.34 -9.48
C ARG A 265 -26.21 5.33 -10.31
N GLU A 266 -25.02 4.96 -9.85
CA GLU A 266 -24.17 4.00 -10.57
C GLU A 266 -24.81 2.60 -10.60
N ILE A 267 -25.44 2.18 -9.49
CA ILE A 267 -26.21 0.93 -9.43
C ILE A 267 -27.35 0.95 -10.45
N HIS A 268 -28.12 2.04 -10.53
CA HIS A 268 -29.22 2.18 -11.48
C HIS A 268 -28.76 2.15 -12.95
N LEU A 269 -27.67 2.85 -13.28
CA LEU A 269 -27.11 2.85 -14.64
C LEU A 269 -26.67 1.44 -15.09
N MET A 270 -26.11 0.64 -14.18
CA MET A 270 -25.65 -0.73 -14.50
C MET A 270 -26.77 -1.78 -14.49
N GLN A 271 -27.88 -1.54 -13.80
CA GLN A 271 -29.06 -2.42 -13.89
C GLN A 271 -29.82 -2.25 -15.21
N GLY A 272 -29.77 -1.04 -15.81
CA GLY A 272 -30.39 -0.73 -17.10
C GLY A 272 -29.66 -1.27 -18.33
N SER A 273 -28.37 -1.61 -18.25
CA SER A 273 -27.56 -2.11 -19.38
C SER A 273 -27.68 -3.62 -19.65
N ARG A 274 -28.69 -4.27 -19.07
CA ARG A 274 -28.92 -5.73 -19.13
C ARG A 274 -29.28 -6.31 -20.52
N THR A 275 -29.38 -5.51 -21.58
CA THR A 275 -30.03 -5.94 -22.83
C THR A 275 -29.15 -6.22 -24.06
N ARG A 276 -27.80 -6.22 -24.02
CA ARG A 276 -27.01 -6.74 -25.17
C ARG A 276 -25.56 -7.10 -24.80
N ALA A 277 -25.27 -8.41 -24.70
CA ALA A 277 -24.02 -9.14 -25.05
C ALA A 277 -23.70 -10.31 -24.09
N SER A 278 -23.06 -11.33 -24.67
CA SER A 278 -22.75 -12.71 -24.18
C SER A 278 -21.79 -12.80 -22.96
N PRO A 279 -21.48 -14.00 -22.43
CA PRO A 279 -21.55 -14.37 -21.02
C PRO A 279 -20.30 -13.95 -20.22
N SER A 280 -20.21 -12.68 -19.87
CA SER A 280 -19.43 -12.24 -18.70
C SER A 280 -20.43 -11.58 -17.77
N ARG A 281 -20.87 -12.28 -16.71
CA ARG A 281 -21.84 -11.68 -15.80
C ARG A 281 -21.20 -10.45 -15.15
N TRP A 282 -21.89 -9.32 -15.19
CA TRP A 282 -21.52 -8.06 -14.51
C TRP A 282 -22.43 -7.86 -13.29
N THR A 283 -21.86 -7.65 -12.10
CA THR A 283 -22.63 -7.31 -10.88
C THR A 283 -21.77 -6.39 -10.03
N CYS A 284 -22.30 -5.21 -9.74
CA CYS A 284 -21.77 -4.27 -8.76
C CYS A 284 -22.50 -4.51 -7.43
N THR A 285 -21.75 -4.61 -6.34
CA THR A 285 -22.29 -4.62 -4.97
C THR A 285 -21.59 -3.50 -4.22
N SER A 286 -22.36 -2.51 -3.75
CA SER A 286 -21.93 -1.60 -2.67
C SER A 286 -23.12 -1.46 -1.73
N THR A 287 -22.98 -1.70 -0.43
CA THR A 287 -22.52 -0.72 0.55
C THR A 287 -21.95 -1.46 1.78
N ILE A 288 -20.82 -1.00 2.35
CA ILE A 288 -20.47 -1.33 3.74
C ILE A 288 -20.86 -0.09 4.56
N PRO A 289 -21.80 -0.19 5.52
CA PRO A 289 -22.10 0.92 6.39
C PRO A 289 -20.84 1.28 7.19
N ALA A 290 -20.58 2.58 7.36
CA ALA A 290 -19.58 3.05 8.30
C ALA A 290 -19.95 2.49 9.68
N ARG A 291 -19.16 1.55 10.21
CA ARG A 291 -19.26 1.22 11.64
C ARG A 291 -18.68 2.40 12.40
N HIS A 292 -19.51 2.93 13.30
CA HIS A 292 -19.25 4.06 14.18
C HIS A 292 -18.00 3.85 15.03
#